data_AF-A0A8J6QJP5-F1
#
_entry.id   AF-A0A8J6QJP5-F1
#
_cell.length_a   1.000
_cell.length_b   1.000
_cell.length_c   1.000
_cell.angle_alpha   90.00
_cell.angle_beta   90.00
_cell.angle_gamma   90.00
#
_symmetry.space_group_name_H-M   'P 1'
#
loop_
_entity.id
_entity.type
_entity.pdbx_description
1 polymer ?
#
loop_
_entity_poly.entity_id
_entity_poly.type
_entity_poly.pdbx_seq_one_letter_code
_entity_poly.pdbx_strand_id
1 'polypeptide(L)'
;MKQIERMNLVNSIACNLQEQMNTTSINTFLSGFGIACEDVSIVPSKRTYVEGLLKSAANDLVIEIASQLGLYRAKTIATENLASYLEAEDYRAANDDFERAIAFIDSDPEQAMGSASSILESICKGILERLAKPIPKDQTLKSLVKATYGAMDLSPESHADPDIKQVLGGIANAAVGIGVIRTKHSSFHGRSDSQKRYRLTARHARLAVGSSAVLGCFLIETYLERFAANAK
;
A
#
# COMPACT_ATOMS: atom_id res chain seq x y z
N MET A 1 -10.53 -12.01 -0.12
CA MET A 1 -10.92 -10.71 0.48
C MET A 1 -11.46 -10.96 1.87
N LYS A 2 -10.95 -10.26 2.90
CA LYS A 2 -11.44 -10.38 4.29
C LYS A 2 -12.88 -9.85 4.38
N GLN A 3 -13.69 -10.32 5.34
CA GLN A 3 -15.11 -9.94 5.45
C GLN A 3 -15.32 -8.43 5.65
N ILE A 4 -14.44 -7.77 6.41
CA ILE A 4 -14.49 -6.32 6.64
C ILE A 4 -14.17 -5.54 5.35
N GLU A 5 -13.17 -5.99 4.58
CA GLU A 5 -12.83 -5.37 3.28
C GLU A 5 -14.00 -5.45 2.30
N ARG A 6 -14.66 -6.62 2.24
CA ARG A 6 -15.87 -6.80 1.41
C ARG A 6 -16.96 -5.83 1.81
N MET A 7 -17.25 -5.72 3.11
CA MET A 7 -18.31 -4.84 3.62
C MET A 7 -18.03 -3.37 3.29
N ASN A 8 -16.78 -2.93 3.47
CA ASN A 8 -16.38 -1.57 3.11
C ASN A 8 -16.53 -1.32 1.62
N LEU A 9 -16.13 -2.28 0.78
CA LEU A 9 -16.20 -2.15 -0.67
C LEU A 9 -17.65 -2.10 -1.18
N VAL A 10 -18.52 -2.98 -0.67
CA VAL A 10 -19.96 -2.97 -1.00
C VAL A 10 -20.60 -1.63 -0.60
N ASN A 11 -20.27 -1.11 0.59
CA ASN A 11 -20.75 0.19 1.04
C ASN A 11 -20.27 1.33 0.13
N SER A 12 -19.01 1.32 -0.29
CA SER A 12 -18.47 2.30 -1.23
C SER A 12 -19.17 2.26 -2.59
N ILE A 13 -19.43 1.07 -3.14
CA ILE A 13 -20.22 0.90 -4.37
C ILE A 13 -21.63 1.50 -4.18
N ALA A 14 -22.30 1.15 -3.09
CA ALA A 14 -23.66 1.58 -2.81
C ALA A 14 -23.77 3.11 -2.67
N CYS A 15 -22.84 3.74 -1.96
CA CYS A 15 -22.76 5.19 -1.84
C CYS A 15 -22.49 5.86 -3.20
N ASN A 16 -21.54 5.35 -3.98
CA ASN A 16 -21.20 5.91 -5.29
C ASN A 16 -22.38 5.84 -6.28
N LEU A 17 -23.02 4.66 -6.38
CA LEU A 17 -24.18 4.47 -7.24
C LEU A 17 -25.37 5.32 -6.79
N GLN A 18 -25.59 5.46 -5.48
CA GLN A 18 -26.64 6.35 -4.95
C GLN A 18 -26.42 7.81 -5.36
N GLU A 19 -25.18 8.29 -5.34
CA GLU A 19 -24.87 9.68 -5.69
C GLU A 19 -25.01 9.94 -7.20
N GLN A 20 -24.66 8.97 -8.04
CA GLN A 20 -24.55 9.18 -9.48
C GLN A 20 -25.74 8.71 -10.30
N MET A 21 -26.57 7.80 -9.79
CA MET A 21 -27.59 7.10 -10.59
C MET A 21 -28.97 7.06 -9.91
N ASN A 22 -30.05 7.02 -10.71
CA ASN A 22 -31.39 6.69 -10.22
C ASN A 22 -31.59 5.16 -10.16
N THR A 23 -32.67 4.68 -9.52
CA THR A 23 -32.91 3.24 -9.32
C THR A 23 -32.92 2.44 -10.62
N THR A 24 -33.54 2.97 -11.67
CA THR A 24 -33.58 2.30 -12.99
C THR A 24 -32.19 2.19 -13.59
N SER A 25 -31.38 3.25 -13.55
CA SER A 25 -29.99 3.22 -14.03
C SER A 25 -29.13 2.27 -13.20
N ILE A 26 -29.35 2.18 -11.89
CA ILE A 26 -28.69 1.21 -11.01
C ILE A 26 -29.03 -0.22 -11.43
N ASN A 27 -30.32 -0.51 -11.66
CA ASN A 27 -30.76 -1.83 -12.10
C ASN A 27 -30.14 -2.21 -13.44
N THR A 28 -30.14 -1.29 -14.42
CA THR A 28 -29.51 -1.51 -15.72
C THR A 28 -28.01 -1.77 -15.59
N PHE A 29 -27.32 -0.97 -14.78
CA PHE A 29 -25.88 -1.11 -14.56
C PHE A 29 -25.55 -2.46 -13.91
N LEU A 30 -26.20 -2.81 -12.79
CA LEU A 30 -25.93 -4.06 -12.07
C LEU A 30 -26.36 -5.30 -12.85
N SER A 31 -27.46 -5.22 -13.62
CA SER A 31 -27.88 -6.31 -14.52
C SER A 31 -26.83 -6.61 -15.59
N GLY A 32 -26.03 -5.62 -16.00
CA GLY A 32 -24.90 -5.81 -16.91
C GLY A 32 -23.81 -6.76 -16.36
N PHE A 33 -23.74 -6.91 -15.04
CA PHE A 33 -22.84 -7.85 -14.35
C PHE A 33 -23.55 -9.16 -13.94
N GLY A 34 -24.78 -9.38 -14.41
CA GLY A 34 -25.57 -10.56 -14.05
C GLY A 34 -26.17 -10.54 -12.64
N ILE A 35 -26.23 -9.37 -11.98
CA ILE A 35 -26.96 -9.23 -10.72
C ILE A 35 -28.46 -9.19 -11.01
N ALA A 36 -29.22 -10.09 -10.40
CA ALA A 36 -30.68 -10.08 -10.51
C ALA A 36 -31.25 -8.86 -9.77
N CYS A 37 -31.88 -7.95 -10.51
CA CYS A 37 -32.54 -6.76 -9.97
C CYS A 37 -34.06 -6.94 -9.98
N GLU A 38 -34.74 -6.32 -9.01
CA GLU A 38 -36.19 -6.23 -9.00
C GLU A 38 -36.67 -5.22 -10.05
N ASP A 39 -37.84 -5.45 -10.65
CA ASP A 39 -38.46 -4.50 -11.59
C ASP A 39 -39.13 -3.33 -10.82
N VAL A 40 -38.28 -2.50 -10.22
CA VAL A 40 -38.66 -1.35 -9.40
C VAL A 40 -37.97 -0.08 -9.89
N SER A 41 -38.73 1.00 -10.01
CA SER A 41 -38.23 2.31 -10.46
C SER A 41 -37.92 3.27 -9.30
N ILE A 42 -38.48 3.03 -8.11
CA ILE A 42 -38.29 3.86 -6.91
C ILE A 42 -38.09 2.95 -5.70
N VAL A 43 -37.08 3.24 -4.89
CA VAL A 43 -36.80 2.54 -3.64
C VAL A 43 -36.62 3.55 -2.50
N PRO A 44 -36.93 3.18 -1.23
CA PRO A 44 -36.79 4.08 -0.09
C PRO A 44 -35.34 4.53 0.16
N SER A 45 -34.37 3.64 -0.07
CA SER A 45 -32.94 3.91 0.09
C SER A 45 -32.18 3.18 -1.01
N LYS A 46 -31.60 3.93 -1.96
CA LYS A 46 -30.79 3.36 -3.05
C LYS A 46 -29.56 2.63 -2.49
N ARG A 47 -28.92 3.19 -1.47
CA ARG A 47 -27.78 2.55 -0.80
C ARG A 47 -28.16 1.19 -0.22
N THR A 48 -29.19 1.13 0.62
CA THR A 48 -29.61 -0.12 1.28
C THR A 48 -30.08 -1.16 0.26
N TYR A 49 -30.73 -0.71 -0.81
CA TYR A 49 -31.11 -1.56 -1.93
C TYR A 49 -29.88 -2.19 -2.61
N VAL A 50 -28.87 -1.39 -2.98
CA VAL A 50 -27.61 -1.90 -3.57
C VAL A 50 -26.85 -2.81 -2.62
N GLU A 51 -26.74 -2.45 -1.33
CA GLU A 51 -26.12 -3.31 -0.30
C GLU A 51 -26.83 -4.67 -0.21
N GLY A 52 -28.16 -4.69 -0.33
CA GLY A 52 -28.97 -5.91 -0.38
C GLY A 52 -28.69 -6.77 -1.60
N LEU A 53 -28.67 -6.16 -2.79
CA LEU A 53 -28.38 -6.85 -4.06
C LEU A 53 -26.96 -7.47 -4.08
N LEU A 54 -25.98 -6.75 -3.55
CA LEU A 54 -24.58 -7.21 -3.53
C LEU A 54 -24.26 -8.13 -2.35
N LYS A 55 -25.19 -8.34 -1.42
CA LYS A 55 -24.96 -9.15 -0.21
C LYS A 55 -24.50 -10.56 -0.53
N SER A 56 -25.13 -11.22 -1.51
CA SER A 56 -24.84 -12.59 -1.94
C SER A 56 -23.95 -12.69 -3.18
N ALA A 57 -23.55 -11.57 -3.78
CA ALA A 57 -22.70 -11.56 -4.98
C ALA A 57 -21.32 -12.17 -4.69
N ALA A 58 -20.70 -12.85 -5.67
CA ALA A 58 -19.35 -13.37 -5.50
C ALA A 58 -18.34 -12.23 -5.23
N ASN A 59 -17.22 -12.53 -4.56
CA ASN A 59 -16.17 -11.53 -4.27
C ASN A 59 -15.60 -10.92 -5.54
N ASP A 60 -15.34 -11.75 -6.56
CA ASP A 60 -14.73 -11.31 -7.81
C ASP A 60 -15.65 -10.35 -8.56
N LEU A 61 -16.96 -10.58 -8.51
CA LEU A 61 -17.97 -9.70 -9.12
C LEU A 61 -18.05 -8.35 -8.41
N VAL A 62 -18.00 -8.33 -7.08
CA VAL A 62 -17.98 -7.07 -6.29
C VAL A 62 -16.71 -6.27 -6.61
N ILE A 63 -15.58 -6.95 -6.78
CA ILE A 63 -14.32 -6.34 -7.20
C ILE A 63 -14.41 -5.77 -8.61
N GLU A 64 -15.01 -6.50 -9.55
CA GLU A 64 -15.19 -6.07 -10.94
C GLU A 64 -16.05 -4.80 -11.01
N ILE A 65 -17.21 -4.80 -10.34
CA ILE A 65 -18.11 -3.65 -10.27
C ILE A 65 -17.38 -2.44 -9.67
N ALA A 66 -16.71 -2.62 -8.53
CA ALA A 66 -15.97 -1.54 -7.90
C ALA A 66 -14.82 -1.04 -8.77
N SER A 67 -14.17 -1.91 -9.54
CA SER A 67 -13.10 -1.53 -10.47
C SER A 67 -13.63 -0.67 -11.62
N GLN A 68 -14.78 -1.04 -12.20
CA GLN A 68 -15.43 -0.26 -13.25
C GLN A 68 -15.90 1.12 -12.77
N LEU A 69 -16.29 1.23 -11.50
CA LEU A 69 -16.61 2.50 -10.84
C LEU A 69 -15.36 3.28 -10.38
N GLY A 70 -14.15 2.73 -10.56
CA GLY A 70 -12.89 3.32 -10.10
C GLY A 70 -12.74 3.35 -8.58
N LEU A 71 -13.57 2.61 -7.86
CA LEU A 71 -13.62 2.47 -6.39
C LEU A 71 -12.72 1.36 -5.87
N TYR A 72 -12.35 0.41 -6.74
CA TYR A 72 -11.36 -0.60 -6.45
C TYR A 72 -10.22 -0.47 -7.46
N ARG A 73 -9.00 -0.56 -6.97
CA ARG A 73 -7.82 -0.69 -7.82
C ARG A 73 -7.10 -1.95 -7.43
N ALA A 74 -6.78 -2.78 -8.42
CA ALA A 74 -6.02 -3.99 -8.21
C ALA A 74 -4.71 -3.68 -7.48
N LYS A 75 -4.32 -4.59 -6.58
CA LYS A 75 -2.98 -4.59 -6.02
C LYS A 75 -1.99 -4.72 -7.17
N THR A 76 -0.84 -4.07 -7.07
CA THR A 76 0.23 -4.25 -8.04
C THR A 76 0.97 -5.54 -7.73
N ILE A 77 1.58 -6.16 -8.75
CA ILE A 77 2.44 -7.35 -8.60
C ILE A 77 3.46 -7.13 -7.47
N ALA A 78 4.06 -5.95 -7.40
CA ALA A 78 5.01 -5.61 -6.34
C ALA A 78 4.39 -5.66 -4.93
N THR A 79 3.16 -5.14 -4.74
CA THR A 79 2.48 -5.18 -3.44
C THR A 79 2.04 -6.61 -3.06
N GLU A 80 1.68 -7.44 -4.04
CA GLU A 80 1.34 -8.85 -3.80
C GLU A 80 2.57 -9.68 -3.43
N ASN A 81 3.67 -9.48 -4.15
CA ASN A 81 4.95 -10.12 -3.86
C ASN A 81 5.45 -9.72 -2.48
N LEU A 82 5.40 -8.42 -2.14
CA LEU A 82 5.83 -7.97 -0.82
C LEU A 82 5.02 -8.65 0.28
N ALA A 83 3.69 -8.67 0.19
CA ALA A 83 2.83 -9.34 1.17
C ALA A 83 3.23 -10.80 1.38
N SER A 84 3.52 -11.51 0.29
CA SER A 84 3.95 -12.91 0.31
C SER A 84 5.29 -13.09 1.04
N TYR A 85 6.28 -12.22 0.75
CA TYR A 85 7.58 -12.25 1.43
C TYR A 85 7.46 -11.90 2.92
N LEU A 86 6.66 -10.89 3.27
CA LEU A 86 6.50 -10.46 4.67
C LEU A 86 5.90 -11.59 5.53
N GLU A 87 4.95 -12.35 4.98
CA GLU A 87 4.37 -13.51 5.63
C GLU A 87 5.35 -14.70 5.69
N ALA A 88 5.96 -15.07 4.56
CA ALA A 88 6.87 -16.21 4.48
C ALA A 88 8.11 -16.06 5.37
N GLU A 89 8.66 -14.85 5.47
CA GLU A 89 9.88 -14.56 6.22
C GLU A 89 9.62 -14.00 7.63
N ASP A 90 8.38 -14.05 8.12
CA ASP A 90 7.93 -13.60 9.45
C ASP A 90 8.26 -12.13 9.81
N TYR A 91 8.14 -11.21 8.85
CA TYR A 91 8.27 -9.76 9.10
C TYR A 91 6.95 -9.15 9.64
N ARG A 92 6.49 -9.61 10.80
CA ARG A 92 5.17 -9.23 11.38
C ARG A 92 4.91 -7.73 11.44
N ALA A 93 5.88 -6.97 11.97
CA ALA A 93 5.74 -5.51 12.10
C ALA A 93 5.58 -4.81 10.73
N ALA A 94 6.36 -5.24 9.73
CA ALA A 94 6.23 -4.71 8.38
C ALA A 94 4.92 -5.15 7.72
N ASN A 95 4.43 -6.36 8.00
CA ASN A 95 3.15 -6.84 7.49
C ASN A 95 1.97 -6.03 8.04
N ASP A 96 1.96 -5.74 9.35
CA ASP A 96 0.95 -4.89 9.97
C ASP A 96 0.94 -3.48 9.37
N ASP A 97 2.12 -2.90 9.14
CA ASP A 97 2.26 -1.60 8.48
C ASP A 97 1.85 -1.67 7.00
N PHE A 98 2.09 -2.79 6.31
CA PHE A 98 1.66 -3.00 4.92
C PHE A 98 0.14 -3.10 4.80
N GLU A 99 -0.52 -3.89 5.63
CA GLU A 99 -1.99 -3.97 5.66
C GLU A 99 -2.61 -2.60 5.95
N ARG A 100 -2.03 -1.88 6.93
CA ARG A 100 -2.44 -0.52 7.26
C ARG A 100 -2.25 0.42 6.07
N ALA A 101 -1.08 0.38 5.42
CA ALA A 101 -0.78 1.23 4.30
C ALA A 101 -1.81 1.09 3.18
N ILE A 102 -2.13 -0.16 2.79
CA ILE A 102 -3.13 -0.47 1.76
C ILE A 102 -4.53 0.03 2.16
N ALA A 103 -4.94 -0.19 3.41
CA ALA A 103 -6.27 0.18 3.89
C ALA A 103 -6.54 1.71 3.89
N PHE A 104 -5.50 2.52 4.03
CA PHE A 104 -5.62 3.98 4.13
C PHE A 104 -5.31 4.76 2.85
N ILE A 105 -4.94 4.09 1.74
CA ILE A 105 -4.53 4.77 0.49
C ILE A 105 -5.53 5.85 0.05
N ASP A 106 -6.83 5.54 0.09
CA ASP A 106 -7.88 6.41 -0.42
C ASP A 106 -8.50 7.29 0.68
N SER A 107 -8.58 6.78 1.91
CA SER A 107 -9.26 7.44 3.03
C SER A 107 -8.35 8.39 3.83
N ASP A 108 -7.09 8.00 4.04
CA ASP A 108 -6.07 8.80 4.73
C ASP A 108 -4.70 8.63 4.07
N PRO A 109 -4.44 9.39 2.99
CA PRO A 109 -3.16 9.32 2.28
C PRO A 109 -1.95 9.62 3.16
N GLU A 110 -2.08 10.41 4.22
CA GLU A 110 -0.97 10.75 5.11
C GLU A 110 -0.60 9.54 5.97
N GLN A 111 -1.61 8.86 6.51
CA GLN A 111 -1.43 7.63 7.27
C GLN A 111 -0.85 6.51 6.40
N ALA A 112 -1.32 6.37 5.16
CA ALA A 112 -0.79 5.40 4.21
C ALA A 112 0.70 5.64 3.90
N MET A 113 1.10 6.90 3.70
CA MET A 113 2.51 7.26 3.46
C MET A 113 3.39 7.08 4.69
N GLY A 114 2.88 7.39 5.88
CA GLY A 114 3.56 7.09 7.14
C GLY A 114 3.83 5.59 7.27
N SER A 115 2.82 4.77 6.99
CA SER A 115 2.92 3.31 7.02
C SER A 115 3.91 2.80 5.95
N ALA A 116 3.94 3.40 4.76
CA ALA A 116 4.93 3.07 3.72
C ALA A 116 6.39 3.25 4.17
N SER A 117 6.67 4.28 4.98
CA SER A 117 7.99 4.47 5.60
C SER A 117 8.27 3.39 6.64
N SER A 118 7.30 3.11 7.51
CA SER A 118 7.43 2.10 8.58
C SER A 118 7.68 0.70 8.03
N ILE A 119 7.08 0.33 6.88
CA ILE A 119 7.39 -0.92 6.17
C ILE A 119 8.89 -1.03 5.90
N LEU A 120 9.50 -0.01 5.27
CA LEU A 120 10.92 -0.03 4.94
C LEU A 120 11.81 0.01 6.20
N GLU A 121 11.42 0.77 7.22
CA GLU A 121 12.13 0.80 8.51
C GLU A 121 12.15 -0.60 9.15
N SER A 122 11.00 -1.27 9.18
CA SER A 122 10.84 -2.62 9.75
C SER A 122 11.60 -3.68 8.95
N ILE A 123 11.58 -3.61 7.61
CA ILE A 123 12.36 -4.51 6.75
C ILE A 123 13.86 -4.31 6.99
N CYS A 124 14.35 -3.06 6.98
CA CYS A 124 15.76 -2.74 7.22
C CYS A 124 16.23 -3.25 8.59
N LYS A 125 15.45 -3.01 9.65
CA LYS A 125 15.75 -3.51 11.00
C LYS A 125 15.80 -5.03 11.02
N GLY A 126 14.80 -5.70 10.44
CA GLY A 126 14.77 -7.15 10.40
C GLY A 126 15.93 -7.77 9.60
N ILE A 127 16.41 -7.11 8.55
CA ILE A 127 17.62 -7.54 7.82
C ILE A 127 18.87 -7.36 8.69
N LEU A 128 19.05 -6.20 9.32
CA LEU A 128 20.19 -5.93 10.20
C LEU A 128 20.26 -6.92 11.36
N GLU A 129 19.13 -7.23 11.99
CA GLU A 129 19.02 -8.23 13.05
C GLU A 129 19.42 -9.62 12.56
N ARG A 130 18.88 -10.07 11.42
CA ARG A 130 19.21 -11.37 10.81
C ARG A 130 20.69 -11.48 10.41
N LEU A 131 21.33 -10.36 10.05
CA LEU A 131 22.77 -10.29 9.74
C LEU A 131 23.65 -10.06 10.99
N ALA A 132 23.06 -10.05 12.19
CA ALA A 132 23.73 -9.73 13.45
C ALA A 132 24.52 -8.41 13.41
N LYS A 133 23.98 -7.39 12.71
CA LYS A 133 24.55 -6.04 12.63
C LYS A 133 23.84 -5.09 13.58
N PRO A 134 24.56 -4.12 14.18
CA PRO A 134 23.96 -3.17 15.11
C PRO A 134 22.97 -2.27 14.39
N ILE A 135 21.79 -2.08 14.98
CA ILE A 135 20.84 -1.06 14.56
C ILE A 135 21.45 0.32 14.91
N PRO A 136 21.48 1.28 13.98
CA PRO A 136 22.03 2.60 14.25
C PRO A 136 21.25 3.35 15.34
N LYS A 137 21.95 4.20 16.10
CA LYS A 137 21.33 5.04 17.15
C LYS A 137 20.29 6.00 16.57
N ASP A 138 20.61 6.63 15.45
CA ASP A 138 19.64 7.33 14.62
C ASP A 138 18.85 6.30 13.83
N GLN A 139 17.55 6.16 14.13
CA GLN A 139 16.66 5.22 13.46
C GLN A 139 15.80 5.88 12.37
N THR A 140 16.22 7.04 11.85
CA THR A 140 15.63 7.57 10.62
C THR A 140 15.77 6.56 9.48
N LEU A 141 14.80 6.53 8.56
CA LEU A 141 14.85 5.65 7.40
C LEU A 141 16.16 5.81 6.61
N LYS A 142 16.70 7.03 6.51
CA LYS A 142 18.01 7.29 5.89
C LYS A 142 19.15 6.53 6.56
N SER A 143 19.21 6.57 7.90
CA SER A 143 20.24 5.89 8.66
C SER A 143 20.10 4.36 8.55
N LEU A 144 18.87 3.85 8.61
CA LEU A 144 18.57 2.42 8.46
C LEU A 144 18.91 1.89 7.06
N VAL A 145 18.53 2.60 5.99
CA VAL A 145 18.86 2.23 4.61
C VAL A 145 20.37 2.20 4.43
N LYS A 146 21.09 3.23 4.91
CA LYS A 146 22.57 3.26 4.81
C LYS A 146 23.22 2.08 5.52
N ALA A 147 22.78 1.78 6.75
CA ALA A 147 23.31 0.64 7.52
C ALA A 147 23.02 -0.70 6.83
N THR A 148 21.80 -0.87 6.32
CA THR A 148 21.35 -2.09 5.63
C THR A 148 22.14 -2.30 4.33
N TYR A 149 22.33 -1.24 3.54
CA TYR A 149 23.12 -1.31 2.30
C TYR A 149 24.58 -1.64 2.58
N GLY A 150 25.18 -1.04 3.61
CA GLY A 150 26.54 -1.38 4.03
C GLY A 150 26.66 -2.83 4.52
N ALA A 151 25.65 -3.34 5.22
CA ALA A 151 25.63 -4.72 5.70
C ALA A 151 25.52 -5.76 4.58
N MET A 152 24.85 -5.41 3.47
CA MET A 152 24.62 -6.30 2.32
C MET A 152 25.57 -6.08 1.15
N ASP A 153 26.60 -5.23 1.32
CA ASP A 153 27.50 -4.78 0.25
C ASP A 153 26.75 -4.26 -0.99
N LEU A 154 25.76 -3.40 -0.75
CA LEU A 154 24.98 -2.68 -1.75
C LEU A 154 25.30 -1.18 -1.74
N SER A 155 26.35 -0.76 -1.03
CA SER A 155 26.71 0.65 -0.98
C SER A 155 27.12 1.09 -2.39
N PRO A 156 26.55 2.18 -2.93
CA PRO A 156 27.03 2.74 -4.20
C PRO A 156 28.53 3.03 -4.16
N GLU A 157 29.12 3.27 -2.99
CA GLU A 157 30.55 3.54 -2.86
C GLU A 157 31.42 2.30 -3.11
N SER A 158 30.92 1.08 -2.85
CA SER A 158 31.70 -0.17 -2.95
C SER A 158 31.75 -0.78 -4.35
N HIS A 159 30.90 -0.34 -5.29
CA HIS A 159 30.85 -0.91 -6.65
C HIS A 159 31.76 -0.17 -7.65
N ALA A 160 32.50 -0.87 -8.51
CA ALA A 160 33.34 -0.21 -9.52
C ALA A 160 32.55 0.31 -10.73
N ASP A 161 31.44 -0.35 -11.07
CA ASP A 161 30.60 -0.05 -12.23
C ASP A 161 29.75 1.21 -12.02
N PRO A 162 29.93 2.28 -12.82
CA PRO A 162 29.18 3.53 -12.69
C PRO A 162 27.66 3.39 -12.82
N ASP A 163 27.18 2.45 -13.66
CA ASP A 163 25.75 2.27 -13.91
C ASP A 163 25.08 1.60 -12.71
N ILE A 164 25.74 0.61 -12.11
CA ILE A 164 25.29 -0.03 -10.86
C ILE A 164 25.22 0.98 -9.73
N LYS A 165 26.23 1.85 -9.61
CA LYS A 165 26.25 2.93 -8.61
C LYS A 165 25.06 3.87 -8.76
N GLN A 166 24.74 4.26 -10.00
CA GLN A 166 23.65 5.17 -10.30
C GLN A 166 22.29 4.56 -9.91
N VAL A 167 22.07 3.29 -10.25
CA VAL A 167 20.82 2.58 -9.92
C VAL A 167 20.65 2.43 -8.41
N LEU A 168 21.66 1.89 -7.71
CA LEU A 168 21.60 1.70 -6.25
C LEU A 168 21.48 3.03 -5.50
N GLY A 169 22.18 4.07 -5.97
CA GLY A 169 22.06 5.42 -5.44
C GLY A 169 20.65 5.99 -5.62
N GLY A 170 20.04 5.77 -6.80
CA GLY A 170 18.66 6.17 -7.08
C GLY A 170 17.64 5.47 -6.18
N ILE A 171 17.79 4.16 -6.01
CA ILE A 171 16.94 3.32 -5.15
C ILE A 171 17.04 3.78 -3.68
N ALA A 172 18.27 4.02 -3.18
CA ALA A 172 18.48 4.53 -1.82
C ALA A 172 17.85 5.92 -1.64
N ASN A 173 17.99 6.81 -2.62
CA ASN A 173 17.39 8.14 -2.58
C ASN A 173 15.87 8.08 -2.61
N ALA A 174 15.27 7.15 -3.37
CA ALA A 174 13.83 6.92 -3.38
C ALA A 174 13.33 6.47 -2.00
N ALA A 175 14.01 5.50 -1.37
CA ALA A 175 13.70 5.04 -0.01
C ALA A 175 13.73 6.22 0.99
N VAL A 176 14.79 7.03 0.96
CA VAL A 176 14.93 8.22 1.82
C VAL A 176 13.83 9.24 1.54
N GLY A 177 13.50 9.47 0.26
CA GLY A 177 12.46 10.40 -0.17
C GLY A 177 11.09 10.06 0.41
N ILE A 178 10.74 8.77 0.45
CA ILE A 178 9.50 8.28 1.08
C ILE A 178 9.46 8.65 2.57
N GLY A 179 10.58 8.46 3.28
CA GLY A 179 10.70 8.83 4.70
C GLY A 179 10.60 10.34 4.95
N VAL A 180 11.07 11.19 4.03
CA VAL A 180 10.96 12.65 4.16
C VAL A 180 9.50 13.12 4.07
N ILE A 181 8.68 12.44 3.26
CA ILE A 181 7.27 12.81 3.12
C ILE A 181 6.52 12.57 4.43
N ARG A 182 6.85 11.50 5.18
CA ARG A 182 6.37 11.29 6.56
C ARG A 182 6.69 12.52 7.43
N THR A 183 7.95 12.94 7.50
CA THR A 183 8.36 14.02 8.43
C THR A 183 7.72 15.36 8.09
N LYS A 184 7.60 15.71 6.80
CA LYS A 184 7.03 16.99 6.37
C LYS A 184 5.52 17.07 6.49
N HIS A 185 4.82 15.93 6.41
CA HIS A 185 3.36 15.89 6.38
C HIS A 185 2.71 15.20 7.58
N SER A 186 3.47 14.60 8.50
CA SER A 186 2.90 13.98 9.71
C SER A 186 2.11 14.98 10.54
N SER A 187 0.88 14.60 10.92
CA SER A 187 -0.08 15.40 11.69
C SER A 187 0.33 15.65 13.16
N PHE A 188 1.54 15.24 13.58
CA PHE A 188 2.02 15.31 14.95
C PHE A 188 2.71 16.64 15.31
N HIS A 189 2.83 17.55 14.35
CA HIS A 189 3.21 18.95 14.59
C HIS A 189 2.15 19.85 13.94
N GLY A 190 1.73 20.91 14.66
CA GLY A 190 0.76 21.88 14.13
C GLY A 190 1.20 22.41 12.76
N ARG A 191 0.26 22.47 11.81
CA ARG A 191 0.53 22.92 10.44
C ARG A 191 0.35 24.43 10.32
N SER A 192 1.25 25.10 9.59
CA SER A 192 0.99 26.45 9.09
C SER A 192 -0.06 26.43 7.98
N ASP A 193 -0.70 27.57 7.71
CA ASP A 193 -1.68 27.69 6.63
C ASP A 193 -1.11 27.42 5.23
N SER A 194 0.20 27.62 5.03
CA SER A 194 0.88 27.27 3.78
C SER A 194 1.09 25.76 3.64
N GLN A 195 1.29 25.02 4.74
CA GLN A 195 1.43 23.56 4.74
C GLN A 195 0.09 22.85 4.50
N LYS A 196 -1.04 23.43 4.92
CA LYS A 196 -2.38 22.92 4.57
C LYS A 196 -2.69 23.00 3.07
N ARG A 197 -2.02 23.89 2.33
CA ARG A 197 -2.28 24.14 0.90
C ARG A 197 -1.72 23.02 0.00
N TYR A 198 -0.70 22.28 0.44
CA TYR A 198 -0.18 21.08 -0.23
C TYR A 198 -0.75 19.81 0.43
N ARG A 199 -1.97 19.44 0.04
CA ARG A 199 -2.62 18.23 0.56
C ARG A 199 -2.13 17.00 -0.19
N LEU A 200 -1.62 16.02 0.55
CA LEU A 200 -1.35 14.70 0.00
C LEU A 200 -2.67 14.08 -0.47
N THR A 201 -2.61 13.39 -1.60
CA THR A 201 -3.78 12.73 -2.22
C THR A 201 -3.47 11.27 -2.46
N ALA A 202 -4.48 10.44 -2.70
CA ALA A 202 -4.34 9.01 -2.88
C ALA A 202 -3.28 8.60 -3.92
N ARG A 203 -3.07 9.39 -4.98
CA ARG A 203 -2.00 9.12 -5.96
C ARG A 203 -0.59 9.15 -5.36
N HIS A 204 -0.36 10.04 -4.39
CA HIS A 204 0.94 10.16 -3.70
C HIS A 204 1.12 8.99 -2.72
N ALA A 205 0.05 8.61 -2.02
CA ALA A 205 0.05 7.42 -1.16
C ALA A 205 0.34 6.15 -1.97
N ARG A 206 -0.32 5.95 -3.11
CA ARG A 206 -0.06 4.81 -4.00
C ARG A 206 1.39 4.78 -4.49
N LEU A 207 1.94 5.93 -4.88
CA LEU A 207 3.34 6.02 -5.28
C LEU A 207 4.26 5.58 -4.14
N ALA A 208 4.07 6.09 -2.93
CA ALA A 208 4.90 5.73 -1.78
C ALA A 208 4.76 4.25 -1.40
N VAL A 209 3.53 3.74 -1.28
CA VAL A 209 3.27 2.33 -0.93
C VAL A 209 3.83 1.39 -2.00
N GLY A 210 3.57 1.68 -3.27
CA GLY A 210 4.09 0.89 -4.39
C GLY A 210 5.62 0.93 -4.46
N SER A 211 6.24 2.09 -4.21
CA SER A 211 7.70 2.21 -4.17
C SER A 211 8.27 1.43 -2.99
N SER A 212 7.69 1.56 -1.79
CA SER A 212 8.09 0.76 -0.63
C SER A 212 7.95 -0.74 -0.88
N ALA A 213 6.94 -1.17 -1.64
CA ALA A 213 6.78 -2.56 -2.03
C ALA A 213 7.91 -3.05 -2.94
N VAL A 214 8.20 -2.33 -4.02
CA VAL A 214 9.31 -2.66 -4.94
C VAL A 214 10.65 -2.70 -4.18
N LEU A 215 10.92 -1.68 -3.38
CA LEU A 215 12.16 -1.56 -2.62
C LEU A 215 12.27 -2.65 -1.53
N GLY A 216 11.17 -2.92 -0.83
CA GLY A 216 11.09 -3.96 0.20
C GLY A 216 11.34 -5.35 -0.38
N CYS A 217 10.69 -5.69 -1.50
CA CYS A 217 10.94 -6.94 -2.23
C CYS A 217 12.41 -7.07 -2.59
N PHE A 218 13.00 -6.06 -3.23
CA PHE A 218 14.41 -6.10 -3.63
C PHE A 218 15.35 -6.35 -2.44
N LEU A 219 15.12 -5.70 -1.29
CA LEU A 219 15.96 -5.89 -0.10
C LEU A 219 15.83 -7.29 0.49
N ILE A 220 14.60 -7.82 0.58
CA ILE A 220 14.35 -9.17 1.09
C ILE A 220 14.93 -10.21 0.14
N GLU A 221 14.66 -10.09 -1.17
CA GLU A 221 15.20 -10.98 -2.20
C GLU A 221 16.73 -11.01 -2.17
N THR A 222 17.37 -9.84 -2.11
CA THR A 222 18.83 -9.76 -2.02
C THR A 222 19.36 -10.43 -0.75
N TYR A 223 18.67 -10.25 0.39
CA TYR A 223 19.02 -10.92 1.63
C TYR A 223 18.90 -12.45 1.50
N LEU A 224 17.79 -12.94 0.95
CA LEU A 224 17.53 -14.37 0.79
C LEU A 224 18.55 -15.02 -0.15
N GLU A 225 18.83 -14.39 -1.30
CA GLU A 225 19.75 -14.91 -2.29
C GLU A 225 21.19 -14.99 -1.78
N ARG A 226 21.66 -13.95 -1.08
CA ARG A 226 23.08 -13.82 -0.72
C ARG A 226 23.43 -14.29 0.68
N PHE A 227 22.47 -14.28 1.61
CA PHE A 227 22.75 -14.45 3.04
C PHE A 227 21.95 -15.57 3.72
N ALA A 228 20.71 -15.86 3.28
CA ALA A 228 19.91 -16.90 3.93
C ALA A 228 20.45 -18.33 3.73
N ALA A 229 21.11 -18.61 2.60
CA ALA A 229 21.76 -19.90 2.36
C ALA A 229 22.97 -20.18 3.28
N ASN A 230 23.56 -19.13 3.87
CA ASN A 230 24.75 -19.22 4.72
C ASN A 230 24.44 -19.24 6.23
N ALA A 231 23.15 -19.29 6.61
CA ALA A 231 22.68 -19.25 8.00
C ALA A 231 22.15 -20.61 8.53
N LYS A 232 22.33 -21.71 7.79
CA LYS A 232 22.03 -23.08 8.23
C LYS A 232 23.29 -23.83 8.61
#